data_AF-A0A8J2X9M3-F1
#
_entry.id   AF-A0A8J2X9M3-F1
#
_cell.length_a   1.000
_cell.length_b   1.000
_cell.length_c   1.000
_cell.angle_alpha   90.00
_cell.angle_beta   90.00
_cell.angle_gamma   90.00
#
_symmetry.space_group_name_H-M   'P 1'
#
loop_
_entity.id
_entity.type
_entity.pdbx_description
1 polymer ?
#
loop_
_entity_poly.entity_id
_entity_poly.type
_entity_poly.pdbx_seq_one_letter_code
_entity_poly.pdbx_strand_id
1 'polypeptide(L)'
;MLRYHMQGYSGYGIQYSPYFDNRLAVVSGSNFGLVGNGKLFILDIDARGRINEANSFITQDCLFDVAWNEMHENQVLVAQGDGTLRLFDTKLKQYPIAIFSEHQKEVFSCNWNLVTKQDFVSSSWDGTVKLWSPQRKESLMTLVPSPMDTSQTIIPNSNVPMSNQKSHADVAKNKNCIYQAQFSPHDPHLVMCCSGNSYVTLFDLRQPASQANQRSILAHSGLEALTCDFNKYRPHSVATGGVDNVIRIWDLRMIGSATMPLNSPAAVCVNEIAGVHELAVRKVSWSPHHSNILLSTSYDMTCCVWQDLAFDGKMPTGRTNSVDQRRGCRYRFTQHTEFVYSADWCLWGQPGHIASTAWDGNVFIWNAFR
;
A
#
# COMPACT_ATOMS: atom_id res chain seq x y z
N MET A 1 18.89 -16.32 0.80
CA MET A 1 17.42 -16.23 0.94
C MET A 1 17.05 -16.94 2.22
N LEU A 2 16.27 -16.29 3.08
CA LEU A 2 15.78 -16.87 4.33
C LEU A 2 14.30 -17.20 4.17
N ARG A 3 13.79 -18.19 4.89
CA ARG A 3 12.38 -18.58 4.84
C ARG A 3 11.81 -18.91 6.21
N TYR A 4 10.53 -18.60 6.40
CA TYR A 4 9.69 -19.05 7.50
C TYR A 4 8.34 -19.51 6.94
N HIS A 5 7.74 -20.56 7.50
CA HIS A 5 6.47 -21.09 7.00
C HIS A 5 5.39 -21.02 8.10
N MET A 6 4.30 -20.34 7.80
CA MET A 6 3.13 -20.12 8.65
C MET A 6 2.11 -21.23 8.38
N GLN A 7 2.20 -22.33 9.12
CA GLN A 7 1.37 -23.53 8.89
C GLN A 7 -0.13 -23.21 8.96
N GLY A 8 -0.86 -23.42 7.85
CA GLY A 8 -2.31 -23.23 7.77
C GLY A 8 -2.77 -21.77 7.64
N TYR A 9 -1.84 -20.83 7.44
CA TYR A 9 -2.12 -19.40 7.33
C TYR A 9 -1.56 -18.83 6.02
N SER A 10 -2.30 -17.89 5.43
CA SER A 10 -1.91 -17.13 4.24
C SER A 10 -1.50 -15.73 4.65
N GLY A 11 -0.35 -15.25 4.16
CA GLY A 11 0.19 -13.94 4.49
C GLY A 11 -0.53 -12.80 3.76
N TYR A 12 -0.86 -11.74 4.50
CA TYR A 12 -1.58 -10.57 3.99
C TYR A 12 -0.78 -9.26 4.14
N GLY A 13 -0.10 -9.10 5.26
CA GLY A 13 0.70 -7.91 5.56
C GLY A 13 2.03 -8.31 6.19
N ILE A 14 3.10 -7.59 5.85
CA ILE A 14 4.43 -7.77 6.41
C ILE A 14 5.07 -6.38 6.56
N GLN A 15 5.72 -6.15 7.70
CA GLN A 15 6.45 -4.91 7.93
C GLN A 15 7.67 -5.13 8.84
N TYR A 16 8.82 -4.59 8.46
CA TYR A 16 9.99 -4.52 9.34
C TYR A 16 9.75 -3.59 10.52
N SER A 17 10.36 -3.91 11.66
CA SER A 17 10.32 -3.02 12.82
C SER A 17 11.15 -1.75 12.54
N PRO A 18 10.60 -0.56 12.86
CA PRO A 18 11.35 0.69 12.79
C PRO A 18 12.28 0.89 14.00
N TYR A 19 12.46 -0.12 14.87
CA TYR A 19 13.34 -0.04 16.04
C TYR A 19 14.36 -1.17 16.09
N PHE A 20 13.96 -2.38 15.69
CA PHE A 20 14.81 -3.56 15.75
C PHE A 20 15.16 -4.00 14.33
N ASP A 21 16.45 -4.03 14.02
CA ASP A 21 16.97 -4.34 12.68
C ASP A 21 16.71 -5.78 12.21
N ASN A 22 16.46 -6.69 13.16
CA ASN A 22 16.26 -8.10 12.93
C ASN A 22 14.81 -8.57 13.17
N ARG A 23 13.86 -7.65 13.42
CA ARG A 23 12.47 -7.99 13.74
C ARG A 23 11.52 -7.56 12.64
N LEU A 24 10.51 -8.39 12.38
CA LEU A 24 9.40 -8.08 11.48
C LEU A 24 8.09 -8.67 12.00
N ALA A 25 6.99 -8.03 11.64
CA ALA A 25 5.65 -8.51 11.94
C ALA A 25 4.98 -9.00 10.65
N VAL A 26 4.24 -10.10 10.74
CA VAL A 26 3.45 -10.64 9.63
C VAL A 26 2.04 -10.89 10.12
N VAL A 27 1.06 -10.40 9.37
CA VAL A 27 -0.34 -10.71 9.60
C VAL A 27 -0.84 -11.68 8.55
N SER A 28 -1.74 -12.55 8.99
CA SER A 28 -2.20 -13.66 8.19
C SER A 28 -3.65 -14.02 8.50
N GLY A 29 -4.27 -14.77 7.59
CA GLY A 29 -5.59 -15.36 7.75
C GLY A 29 -5.58 -16.83 7.37
N SER A 30 -6.31 -17.65 8.13
CA SER A 30 -6.56 -19.05 7.75
C SER A 30 -7.44 -19.13 6.49
N ASN A 31 -7.39 -20.27 5.80
CA ASN A 31 -8.19 -20.53 4.58
C ASN A 31 -8.11 -19.38 3.56
N PHE A 32 -6.89 -18.98 3.19
CA PHE A 32 -6.64 -17.87 2.26
C PHE A 32 -7.23 -16.52 2.70
N GLY A 33 -7.42 -16.32 4.01
CA GLY A 33 -8.00 -15.10 4.57
C GLY A 33 -9.48 -14.90 4.25
N LEU A 34 -10.17 -15.95 3.78
CA LEU A 34 -11.60 -15.90 3.45
C LEU A 34 -12.49 -16.18 4.65
N VAL A 35 -12.04 -17.06 5.55
CA VAL A 35 -12.80 -17.46 6.75
C VAL A 35 -11.89 -18.07 7.80
N GLY A 36 -12.18 -17.76 9.06
CA GLY A 36 -11.55 -18.36 10.23
C GLY A 36 -10.61 -17.39 10.92
N ASN A 37 -9.70 -17.93 11.71
CA ASN A 37 -8.84 -17.11 12.56
C ASN A 37 -7.78 -16.37 11.75
N GLY A 38 -7.48 -15.16 12.21
CA GLY A 38 -6.25 -14.45 11.86
C GLY A 38 -5.14 -14.76 12.85
N LYS A 39 -3.90 -14.54 12.43
CA LYS A 39 -2.74 -14.65 13.32
C LYS A 39 -1.70 -13.59 13.00
N LEU A 40 -1.30 -12.84 14.02
CA LEU A 40 -0.16 -11.93 14.02
C LEU A 40 1.08 -12.71 14.47
N PHE A 41 2.09 -12.75 13.62
CA PHE A 41 3.40 -13.34 13.90
C PHE A 41 4.43 -12.23 14.14
N ILE A 42 5.19 -12.34 15.21
CA ILE A 42 6.36 -11.51 15.48
C ILE A 42 7.59 -12.39 15.27
N LEU A 43 8.35 -12.09 14.21
CA LEU A 43 9.46 -12.90 13.74
C LEU A 43 10.78 -12.17 13.97
N ASP A 44 11.77 -12.89 14.49
CA ASP A 44 13.14 -12.41 14.68
C ASP A 44 14.11 -13.21 13.79
N ILE A 45 15.08 -12.51 13.21
CA ILE A 45 16.16 -13.09 12.43
C ILE A 45 17.37 -13.26 13.35
N ASP A 46 17.85 -14.50 13.51
CA ASP A 46 19.04 -14.78 14.31
C ASP A 46 20.35 -14.48 13.55
N ALA A 47 21.47 -14.44 14.27
CA ALA A 47 22.79 -14.19 13.69
C ALA A 47 23.24 -15.26 12.67
N ARG A 48 22.57 -16.42 12.63
CA ARG A 48 22.82 -17.49 11.65
C ARG A 48 21.91 -17.37 10.42
N GLY A 49 21.07 -16.32 10.35
CA GLY A 49 20.12 -16.11 9.27
C GLY A 49 18.88 -17.01 9.34
N ARG A 50 18.52 -17.54 10.51
CA ARG A 50 17.26 -18.29 10.68
C ARG A 50 16.18 -17.36 11.19
N ILE A 51 14.99 -17.47 10.61
CA ILE A 51 13.80 -16.75 11.06
C ILE A 51 13.11 -17.59 12.13
N ASN A 52 12.90 -17.03 13.32
CA ASN A 52 12.25 -17.69 14.44
C ASN A 52 11.01 -16.90 14.88
N GLU A 53 9.95 -17.59 15.32
CA GLU A 53 8.79 -16.94 15.93
C GLU A 53 9.09 -16.56 17.37
N ALA A 54 9.20 -15.26 17.62
CA ALA A 54 9.45 -14.71 18.95
C ALA A 54 8.14 -14.60 19.77
N ASN A 55 7.03 -14.27 19.09
CA ASN A 55 5.71 -14.21 19.70
C ASN A 55 4.63 -14.32 18.62
N SER A 56 3.40 -14.67 19.02
CA SER A 56 2.25 -14.58 18.11
C SER A 56 0.93 -14.39 18.86
N PHE A 57 -0.06 -13.84 18.15
CA PHE A 57 -1.39 -13.55 18.68
C PHE A 57 -2.45 -14.06 17.70
N ILE A 58 -3.38 -14.87 18.19
CA ILE A 58 -4.51 -15.39 17.40
C ILE A 58 -5.69 -14.45 17.58
N THR A 59 -6.34 -14.10 16.48
CA THR A 59 -7.53 -13.25 16.44
C THR A 59 -8.75 -14.03 15.96
N GLN A 60 -9.93 -13.53 16.31
CA GLN A 60 -11.18 -14.20 15.97
C GLN A 60 -11.40 -14.27 14.46
N ASP A 61 -11.00 -13.23 13.74
CA ASP A 61 -11.11 -13.14 12.29
C ASP A 61 -9.76 -12.83 11.64
N CYS A 62 -9.69 -12.98 10.32
CA CYS A 62 -8.51 -12.79 9.49
C CYS A 62 -7.91 -11.39 9.61
N LEU A 63 -6.59 -11.29 9.50
CA LEU A 63 -5.86 -10.03 9.57
C LEU A 63 -5.35 -9.64 8.19
N PHE A 64 -5.52 -8.38 7.81
CA PHE A 64 -5.28 -7.91 6.45
C PHE A 64 -4.10 -6.95 6.30
N ASP A 65 -3.75 -6.21 7.35
CA ASP A 65 -2.57 -5.33 7.33
C ASP A 65 -1.98 -5.13 8.71
N VAL A 66 -0.74 -4.64 8.75
CA VAL A 66 0.05 -4.43 9.97
C VAL A 66 0.84 -3.13 9.91
N ALA A 67 0.85 -2.40 11.02
CA ALA A 67 1.65 -1.19 11.19
C ALA A 67 2.32 -1.16 12.57
N TRP A 68 3.64 -1.01 12.62
CA TRP A 68 4.36 -0.73 13.86
C TRP A 68 4.02 0.68 14.38
N ASN A 69 3.93 0.83 15.71
CA ASN A 69 3.79 2.13 16.34
C ASN A 69 5.12 2.89 16.27
N GLU A 70 5.15 4.01 15.56
CA GLU A 70 6.36 4.84 15.35
C GLU A 70 6.82 5.64 16.59
N MET A 71 6.09 5.56 17.71
CA MET A 71 6.47 6.12 19.01
C MET A 71 6.78 5.08 20.08
N HIS A 72 6.51 3.79 19.82
CA HIS A 72 6.66 2.73 20.82
C HIS A 72 7.15 1.41 20.23
N GLU A 73 8.39 1.03 20.58
CA GLU A 73 9.13 -0.12 20.03
C GLU A 73 8.43 -1.48 20.14
N ASN A 74 7.60 -1.65 21.18
CA ASN A 74 6.96 -2.94 21.45
C ASN A 74 5.51 -2.98 20.97
N GLN A 75 4.98 -1.93 20.32
CA GLN A 75 3.58 -1.87 19.93
C GLN A 75 3.38 -2.05 18.42
N VAL A 76 2.40 -2.86 18.07
CA VAL A 76 2.03 -3.15 16.68
C VAL A 76 0.52 -3.17 16.51
N LEU A 77 0.04 -2.46 15.50
CA LEU A 77 -1.36 -2.35 15.11
C LEU A 77 -1.67 -3.35 14.01
N VAL A 78 -2.84 -3.98 14.07
CA VAL A 78 -3.34 -4.85 13.02
C VAL A 78 -4.75 -4.44 12.57
N ALA A 79 -5.00 -4.58 11.28
CA ALA A 79 -6.31 -4.43 10.66
C ALA A 79 -6.99 -5.80 10.51
N GLN A 80 -8.24 -5.92 10.98
CA GLN A 80 -8.98 -7.19 11.03
C GLN A 80 -10.23 -7.17 10.14
N GLY A 81 -10.65 -8.36 9.69
CA GLY A 81 -11.85 -8.56 8.86
C GLY A 81 -13.19 -8.22 9.53
N ASP A 82 -13.24 -8.20 10.86
CA ASP A 82 -14.47 -7.90 11.62
C ASP A 82 -14.78 -6.39 11.72
N GLY A 83 -14.02 -5.54 11.03
CA GLY A 83 -14.14 -4.08 11.10
C GLY A 83 -13.40 -3.46 12.28
N THR A 84 -12.66 -4.25 13.06
CA THR A 84 -11.85 -3.72 14.17
C THR A 84 -10.39 -3.51 13.79
N LEU A 85 -9.76 -2.54 14.45
CA LEU A 85 -8.30 -2.49 14.56
C LEU A 85 -7.89 -2.86 15.98
N ARG A 86 -6.77 -3.56 16.11
CA ARG A 86 -6.27 -4.02 17.41
C ARG A 86 -4.81 -3.65 17.59
N LEU A 87 -4.49 -3.01 18.70
CA LEU A 87 -3.12 -2.66 19.08
C LEU A 87 -2.60 -3.71 20.06
N PHE A 88 -1.48 -4.33 19.75
CA PHE A 88 -0.83 -5.33 20.58
C PHE A 88 0.49 -4.80 21.15
N ASP A 89 0.81 -5.18 22.38
CA ASP A 89 2.17 -5.09 22.90
C ASP A 89 2.85 -6.45 22.76
N THR A 90 3.97 -6.47 22.04
CA THR A 90 4.75 -7.67 21.72
C THR A 90 5.38 -8.35 22.95
N LYS A 91 5.43 -7.68 24.11
CA LYS A 91 5.84 -8.30 25.39
C LYS A 91 4.72 -9.10 26.04
N LEU A 92 3.46 -8.79 25.73
CA LEU A 92 2.29 -9.53 26.21
C LEU A 92 2.06 -10.78 25.34
N LYS A 93 1.19 -11.69 25.79
CA LYS A 93 1.04 -13.02 25.15
C LYS A 93 -0.29 -13.29 24.47
N GLN A 94 -1.36 -12.57 24.81
CA GLN A 94 -2.69 -13.04 24.42
C GLN A 94 -3.63 -11.95 23.92
N TYR A 95 -3.77 -10.85 24.66
CA TYR A 95 -4.79 -9.85 24.36
C TYR A 95 -4.20 -8.54 23.83
N PRO A 96 -4.92 -7.84 22.94
CA PRO A 96 -4.55 -6.50 22.54
C PRO A 96 -4.68 -5.53 23.72
N ILE A 97 -3.88 -4.48 23.71
CA ILE A 97 -3.94 -3.39 24.69
C ILE A 97 -5.00 -2.34 24.34
N ALA A 98 -5.44 -2.28 23.08
CA ALA A 98 -6.54 -1.42 22.63
C ALA A 98 -7.30 -2.05 21.45
N ILE A 99 -8.59 -1.74 21.35
CA ILE A 99 -9.47 -2.15 20.25
C ILE A 99 -10.23 -0.91 19.76
N PHE A 100 -10.12 -0.63 18.47
CA PHE A 100 -10.80 0.46 17.77
C PHE A 100 -11.88 -0.12 16.88
N SER A 101 -13.13 0.25 17.12
CA SER A 101 -14.30 -0.43 16.53
C SER A 101 -15.33 0.59 16.06
N GLU A 102 -15.08 1.18 14.89
CA GLU A 102 -16.05 2.04 14.20
C GLU A 102 -16.32 1.64 12.75
N HIS A 103 -15.41 0.93 12.10
CA HIS A 103 -15.64 0.47 10.73
C HIS A 103 -16.74 -0.60 10.72
N GLN A 104 -17.56 -0.58 9.67
CA GLN A 104 -18.72 -1.47 9.56
C GLN A 104 -18.43 -2.74 8.74
N LYS A 105 -17.24 -2.80 8.13
CA LYS A 105 -16.77 -3.86 7.26
C LYS A 105 -15.26 -4.03 7.40
N GLU A 106 -14.72 -5.04 6.74
CA GLU A 106 -13.31 -5.43 6.69
C GLU A 106 -12.38 -4.21 6.60
N VAL A 107 -11.40 -4.15 7.51
CA VAL A 107 -10.34 -3.13 7.46
C VAL A 107 -9.19 -3.69 6.64
N PHE A 108 -8.92 -3.11 5.47
CA PHE A 108 -7.90 -3.63 4.53
C PHE A 108 -6.51 -3.07 4.76
N SER A 109 -6.38 -1.86 5.29
CA SER A 109 -5.08 -1.27 5.57
C SER A 109 -5.05 -0.48 6.86
N CYS A 110 -3.87 -0.45 7.46
CA CYS A 110 -3.55 0.46 8.57
C CYS A 110 -2.13 0.98 8.40
N ASN A 111 -1.92 2.29 8.53
CA ASN A 111 -0.61 2.91 8.35
C ASN A 111 -0.38 4.00 9.41
N TRP A 112 0.82 4.04 9.97
CA TRP A 112 1.21 5.04 10.96
C TRP A 112 1.68 6.34 10.31
N ASN A 113 1.46 7.47 10.97
CA ASN A 113 1.99 8.76 10.51
C ASN A 113 3.51 8.81 10.76
N LEU A 114 4.32 8.88 9.71
CA LEU A 114 5.79 8.89 9.86
C LEU A 114 6.36 10.25 10.31
N VAL A 115 5.58 11.32 10.17
CA VAL A 115 6.01 12.70 10.48
C VAL A 115 5.68 13.06 11.93
N THR A 116 4.41 12.96 12.34
CA THR A 116 4.02 13.25 13.73
C THR A 116 4.25 12.05 14.65
N LYS A 117 4.17 10.83 14.10
CA LYS A 117 4.27 9.56 14.83
C LYS A 117 3.19 9.31 15.88
N GLN A 118 2.24 10.21 16.04
CA GLN A 118 1.21 10.12 17.07
C GLN A 118 -0.04 9.41 16.60
N ASP A 119 -0.38 9.55 15.32
CA ASP A 119 -1.65 9.11 14.76
C ASP A 119 -1.45 8.00 13.74
N PHE A 120 -2.51 7.23 13.50
CA PHE A 120 -2.56 6.23 12.45
C PHE A 120 -3.84 6.37 11.62
N VAL A 121 -3.81 5.85 10.40
CA VAL A 121 -4.93 5.85 9.46
C VAL A 121 -5.34 4.41 9.16
N SER A 122 -6.63 4.18 8.98
CA SER A 122 -7.19 2.91 8.51
C SER A 122 -8.08 3.10 7.30
N SER A 123 -8.18 2.08 6.45
CA SER A 123 -9.10 2.04 5.31
C SER A 123 -9.94 0.77 5.32
N SER A 124 -11.21 0.87 4.91
CA SER A 124 -12.16 -0.24 5.00
C SER A 124 -12.99 -0.42 3.72
N TRP A 125 -13.57 -1.61 3.59
CA TRP A 125 -14.62 -1.92 2.62
C TRP A 125 -15.91 -1.12 2.87
N ASP A 126 -16.08 -0.49 4.03
CA ASP A 126 -17.22 0.39 4.29
C ASP A 126 -17.19 1.71 3.49
N GLY A 127 -16.09 1.99 2.78
CA GLY A 127 -15.93 3.20 1.96
C GLY A 127 -15.38 4.40 2.70
N THR A 128 -14.87 4.18 3.91
CA THR A 128 -14.31 5.25 4.73
C THR A 128 -12.84 5.02 5.03
N VAL A 129 -12.15 6.14 5.22
CA VAL A 129 -10.82 6.21 5.80
C VAL A 129 -10.96 6.88 7.16
N LYS A 130 -10.39 6.31 8.22
CA LYS A 130 -10.48 6.87 9.57
C LYS A 130 -9.11 7.23 10.11
N LEU A 131 -9.03 8.38 10.76
CA LEU A 131 -7.87 8.88 11.47
C LEU A 131 -8.03 8.59 12.96
N TRP A 132 -6.98 8.09 13.60
CA TRP A 132 -7.03 7.64 14.98
C TRP A 132 -5.83 8.12 15.78
N SER A 133 -6.05 8.32 17.08
CA SER A 133 -4.98 8.41 18.07
C SER A 133 -5.03 7.14 18.92
N PRO A 134 -3.89 6.48 19.20
CA PRO A 134 -3.88 5.26 20.01
C PRO A 134 -4.29 5.49 21.48
N GLN A 135 -4.36 6.74 21.93
CA GLN A 135 -4.82 7.12 23.26
C GLN A 135 -6.35 7.30 23.33
N ARG A 136 -7.06 7.27 22.20
CA ARG A 136 -8.50 7.53 22.13
C ARG A 136 -9.23 6.33 21.52
N LYS A 137 -10.39 5.99 22.10
CA LYS A 137 -11.22 4.90 21.57
C LYS A 137 -11.91 5.27 20.25
N GLU A 138 -12.40 6.50 20.18
CA GLU A 138 -13.08 7.05 19.00
C GLU A 138 -12.07 7.69 18.04
N SER A 139 -12.37 7.64 16.75
CA SER A 139 -11.63 8.26 15.67
C SER A 139 -11.59 9.78 15.82
N LEU A 140 -10.48 10.37 15.37
CA LEU A 140 -10.28 11.81 15.31
C LEU A 140 -11.07 12.43 14.15
N MET A 141 -11.14 11.71 13.02
CA MET A 141 -11.76 12.19 11.79
C MET A 141 -12.15 11.00 10.91
N THR A 142 -13.26 11.12 10.19
CA THR A 142 -13.66 10.19 9.11
C THR A 142 -13.57 10.94 7.78
N LEU A 143 -12.86 10.34 6.82
CA LEU A 143 -12.66 10.82 5.46
C LEU A 143 -13.41 9.90 4.50
N VAL A 144 -14.17 10.46 3.57
CA VAL A 144 -14.94 9.71 2.57
C VAL A 144 -14.49 10.16 1.19
N PRO A 145 -13.85 9.28 0.40
CA PRO A 145 -13.48 9.59 -0.98
C PRO A 145 -14.73 9.81 -1.83
N SER A 146 -14.87 11.01 -2.37
CA SER A 146 -15.94 11.40 -3.26
C SER A 146 -15.35 12.09 -4.49
N PRO A 147 -14.73 11.32 -5.42
CA PRO A 147 -14.16 11.88 -6.63
C PRO A 147 -15.23 12.70 -7.37
N MET A 148 -14.90 13.94 -7.72
CA MET A 148 -15.79 14.76 -8.56
C MET A 148 -15.97 14.03 -9.88
N ASP A 149 -17.23 13.87 -10.28
CA ASP A 149 -17.62 13.13 -11.48
C ASP A 149 -16.95 13.79 -12.70
N THR A 150 -15.83 13.20 -13.13
CA THR A 150 -14.97 13.76 -14.20
C THR A 150 -15.54 13.43 -15.58
N SER A 151 -16.76 12.86 -15.61
CA SER A 151 -17.59 12.60 -16.79
C SER A 151 -17.87 13.87 -17.63
N GLN A 152 -17.54 15.06 -17.13
CA GLN A 152 -17.60 16.33 -17.89
C GLN A 152 -16.25 16.83 -18.46
N THR A 153 -15.13 16.11 -18.30
CA THR A 153 -13.79 16.59 -18.75
C THR A 153 -13.09 15.70 -19.77
N ILE A 154 -13.82 14.82 -20.46
CA ILE A 154 -13.31 14.21 -21.69
C ILE A 154 -13.26 15.30 -22.77
N ILE A 155 -12.13 16.00 -22.85
CA ILE A 155 -11.80 16.80 -24.03
C ILE A 155 -11.68 15.79 -25.19
N PRO A 156 -12.40 15.94 -26.30
CA PRO A 156 -12.48 14.90 -27.34
C PRO A 156 -11.17 14.58 -28.08
N ASN A 157 -10.06 15.27 -27.79
CA ASN A 157 -8.84 15.22 -28.61
C ASN A 157 -7.55 15.33 -27.78
N SER A 158 -7.24 14.32 -26.96
CA SER A 158 -5.85 14.07 -26.58
C SER A 158 -5.39 12.75 -27.20
N ASN A 159 -4.45 12.85 -28.15
CA ASN A 159 -3.72 11.72 -28.74
C ASN A 159 -2.77 11.12 -27.70
N VAL A 160 -3.31 10.59 -26.62
CA VAL A 160 -2.64 9.60 -25.77
C VAL A 160 -2.89 8.25 -26.45
N PRO A 161 -1.91 7.33 -26.55
CA PRO A 161 -2.15 6.00 -27.14
C PRO A 161 -3.17 5.23 -26.31
N MET A 162 -4.45 5.38 -26.65
CA MET A 162 -5.60 4.71 -26.04
C MET A 162 -5.65 3.28 -26.57
N SER A 163 -5.04 2.33 -25.86
CA SER A 163 -5.10 0.92 -26.23
C SER A 163 -6.23 0.11 -25.57
N ASN A 164 -7.07 0.70 -24.71
CA ASN A 164 -8.04 -0.08 -23.93
C ASN A 164 -9.41 0.58 -23.75
N GLN A 165 -10.07 0.99 -24.85
CA GLN A 165 -11.54 1.12 -24.82
C GLN A 165 -12.17 -0.29 -24.82
N LYS A 166 -12.21 -0.94 -23.66
CA LYS A 166 -13.26 -1.92 -23.38
C LYS A 166 -14.44 -1.16 -22.78
N SER A 167 -15.61 -1.31 -23.40
CA SER A 167 -16.87 -0.69 -23.00
C SER A 167 -17.12 -0.76 -21.49
N HIS A 168 -17.36 0.41 -20.88
CA HIS A 168 -17.68 0.64 -19.48
C HIS A 168 -19.06 0.07 -19.06
N ALA A 169 -19.29 -1.24 -19.20
CA ALA A 169 -20.54 -1.89 -18.81
C ALA A 169 -20.43 -2.71 -17.50
N ASP A 170 -19.25 -3.19 -17.14
CA ASP A 170 -19.01 -3.88 -15.86
C ASP A 170 -18.34 -2.94 -14.86
N VAL A 171 -19.16 -2.01 -14.39
CA VAL A 171 -18.88 -1.16 -13.25
C VAL A 171 -18.48 -2.06 -12.06
N ALA A 172 -17.23 -1.99 -11.59
CA ALA A 172 -16.70 -2.87 -10.54
C ALA A 172 -17.68 -3.00 -9.35
N LYS A 173 -18.01 -4.24 -8.95
CA LYS A 173 -18.94 -4.53 -7.83
C LYS A 173 -18.51 -3.87 -6.51
N ASN A 174 -17.21 -3.60 -6.40
CA ASN A 174 -16.48 -3.17 -5.22
C ASN A 174 -16.09 -1.68 -5.26
N LYS A 175 -16.87 -0.82 -5.94
CA LYS A 175 -16.55 0.61 -6.13
C LYS A 175 -16.27 1.41 -4.87
N ASN A 176 -16.89 1.03 -3.76
CA ASN A 176 -16.73 1.75 -2.51
C ASN A 176 -15.57 1.21 -1.66
N CYS A 177 -14.88 0.13 -2.03
CA CYS A 177 -13.79 -0.41 -1.20
C CYS A 177 -12.61 0.55 -1.19
N ILE A 178 -12.07 0.83 0.00
CA ILE A 178 -10.80 1.54 0.13
C ILE A 178 -9.69 0.54 0.49
N TYR A 179 -8.87 0.19 -0.49
CA TYR A 179 -7.90 -0.91 -0.36
C TYR A 179 -6.65 -0.54 0.43
N GLN A 180 -6.18 0.70 0.30
CA GLN A 180 -5.02 1.20 1.03
C GLN A 180 -5.20 2.69 1.32
N ALA A 181 -4.84 3.13 2.52
CA ALA A 181 -4.67 4.52 2.88
C ALA A 181 -3.34 4.73 3.61
N GLN A 182 -2.66 5.83 3.32
CA GLN A 182 -1.33 6.11 3.86
C GLN A 182 -1.12 7.62 4.05
N PHE A 183 -0.41 7.98 5.12
CA PHE A 183 0.09 9.34 5.29
C PHE A 183 1.20 9.66 4.31
N SER A 184 1.30 10.93 3.93
CA SER A 184 2.51 11.44 3.29
C SER A 184 3.67 11.38 4.29
N PRO A 185 4.84 10.84 3.90
CA PRO A 185 6.04 10.91 4.72
C PRO A 185 6.67 12.32 4.75
N HIS A 186 6.10 13.28 4.01
CA HIS A 186 6.62 14.65 3.87
C HIS A 186 5.71 15.72 4.50
N ASP A 187 4.40 15.51 4.52
CA ASP A 187 3.43 16.44 5.12
C ASP A 187 2.47 15.65 6.03
N PRO A 188 2.44 15.92 7.35
CA PRO A 188 1.62 15.17 8.30
C PRO A 188 0.11 15.35 8.08
N HIS A 189 -0.29 16.36 7.32
CA HIS A 189 -1.68 16.67 7.02
C HIS A 189 -2.16 16.13 5.68
N LEU A 190 -1.32 15.36 4.96
CA LEU A 190 -1.73 14.73 3.72
C LEU A 190 -1.93 13.23 3.91
N VAL A 191 -3.10 12.75 3.47
CA VAL A 191 -3.45 11.32 3.44
C VAL A 191 -3.87 10.94 2.03
N MET A 192 -3.31 9.87 1.48
CA MET A 192 -3.71 9.33 0.18
C MET A 192 -4.41 8.00 0.38
N CYS A 193 -5.45 7.72 -0.42
CA CYS A 193 -6.06 6.40 -0.48
C CYS A 193 -6.37 5.95 -1.90
N CYS A 194 -6.43 4.64 -2.12
CA CYS A 194 -6.85 4.03 -3.37
C CYS A 194 -8.16 3.26 -3.22
N SER A 195 -9.02 3.38 -4.22
CA SER A 195 -10.41 2.94 -4.16
C SER A 195 -10.76 1.98 -5.30
N GLY A 196 -11.73 1.09 -5.06
CA GLY A 196 -12.25 0.15 -6.07
C GLY A 196 -12.95 0.84 -7.25
N ASN A 197 -13.31 2.12 -7.14
CA ASN A 197 -13.83 2.93 -8.25
C ASN A 197 -12.75 3.45 -9.22
N SER A 198 -11.52 2.93 -9.16
CA SER A 198 -10.36 3.33 -9.96
C SER A 198 -9.72 4.67 -9.59
N TYR A 199 -10.22 5.38 -8.58
CA TYR A 199 -9.65 6.65 -8.15
C TYR A 199 -8.63 6.47 -7.03
N VAL A 200 -7.62 7.34 -7.06
CA VAL A 200 -6.76 7.62 -5.91
C VAL A 200 -7.08 9.02 -5.43
N THR A 201 -7.38 9.16 -4.15
CA THR A 201 -7.81 10.42 -3.53
C THR A 201 -6.77 10.90 -2.53
N LEU A 202 -6.35 12.14 -2.65
CA LEU A 202 -5.49 12.85 -1.72
C LEU A 202 -6.34 13.79 -0.87
N PHE A 203 -6.23 13.66 0.45
CA PHE A 203 -6.89 14.49 1.45
C PHE A 203 -5.92 15.48 2.09
N ASP A 204 -6.38 16.70 2.32
CA ASP A 204 -5.73 17.70 3.16
C ASP A 204 -6.50 17.86 4.48
N LEU A 205 -5.91 17.33 5.56
CA LEU A 205 -6.49 17.30 6.90
C LEU A 205 -6.65 18.69 7.54
N ARG A 206 -6.03 19.73 6.97
CA ARG A 206 -6.18 21.12 7.45
C ARG A 206 -7.54 21.71 7.04
N GLN A 207 -8.17 21.14 6.02
CA GLN A 207 -9.44 21.60 5.49
C GLN A 207 -10.61 20.76 6.06
N PRO A 208 -11.80 21.35 6.24
CA PRO A 208 -12.96 20.61 6.74
C PRO A 208 -13.36 19.49 5.78
N ALA A 209 -13.82 18.36 6.33
CA ALA A 209 -14.25 17.17 5.58
C ALA A 209 -15.39 17.53 4.60
N SER A 210 -15.00 17.86 3.37
CA SER A 210 -15.86 18.43 2.33
C SER A 210 -15.19 18.22 0.97
N GLN A 211 -15.86 18.55 -0.13
CA GLN A 211 -15.23 18.45 -1.45
C GLN A 211 -13.97 19.31 -1.62
N ALA A 212 -13.75 20.32 -0.77
CA ALA A 212 -12.56 21.15 -0.81
C ALA A 212 -11.30 20.39 -0.31
N ASN A 213 -11.47 19.50 0.67
CA ASN A 213 -10.35 18.82 1.32
C ASN A 213 -9.78 17.65 0.54
N GLN A 214 -10.28 17.38 -0.67
CA GLN A 214 -9.92 16.20 -1.42
C GLN A 214 -9.66 16.49 -2.89
N ARG A 215 -8.71 15.77 -3.45
CA ARG A 215 -8.39 15.78 -4.88
C ARG A 215 -8.25 14.35 -5.36
N SER A 216 -8.88 14.00 -6.47
CA SER A 216 -8.90 12.63 -6.97
C SER A 216 -8.31 12.52 -8.37
N ILE A 217 -7.64 11.41 -8.63
CA ILE A 217 -7.05 11.08 -9.94
C ILE A 217 -7.61 9.73 -10.40
N LEU A 218 -8.00 9.61 -11.67
CA LEU A 218 -8.40 8.33 -12.26
C LEU A 218 -7.14 7.53 -12.58
N ALA A 219 -6.82 6.54 -11.74
CA ALA A 219 -5.50 5.89 -11.77
C ALA A 219 -5.42 4.63 -12.64
N HIS A 220 -6.50 3.85 -12.75
CA HIS A 220 -6.48 2.50 -13.35
C HIS A 220 -7.65 2.26 -14.33
N SER A 221 -7.96 3.26 -15.16
CA SER A 221 -8.88 3.15 -16.32
C SER A 221 -10.27 2.56 -16.02
N GLY A 222 -10.80 2.76 -14.81
CA GLY A 222 -12.11 2.23 -14.39
C GLY A 222 -12.04 0.86 -13.71
N LEU A 223 -10.87 0.24 -13.63
CA LEU A 223 -10.60 -0.97 -12.84
C LEU A 223 -10.09 -0.60 -11.44
N GLU A 224 -10.20 -1.54 -10.51
CA GLU A 224 -9.93 -1.27 -9.08
C GLU A 224 -8.47 -0.87 -8.83
N ALA A 225 -8.26 0.24 -8.11
CA ALA A 225 -6.95 0.67 -7.64
C ALA A 225 -6.67 0.02 -6.28
N LEU A 226 -5.69 -0.87 -6.22
CA LEU A 226 -5.47 -1.76 -5.06
C LEU A 226 -4.39 -1.23 -4.10
N THR A 227 -3.49 -0.39 -4.60
CA THR A 227 -2.34 0.07 -3.82
C THR A 227 -1.85 1.43 -4.28
N CYS A 228 -1.34 2.21 -3.33
CA CYS A 228 -0.72 3.50 -3.56
C CYS A 228 0.39 3.72 -2.53
N ASP A 229 1.50 4.37 -2.94
CA ASP A 229 2.59 4.71 -2.02
C ASP A 229 3.30 6.00 -2.44
N PHE A 230 3.67 6.80 -1.45
CA PHE A 230 4.46 8.02 -1.63
C PHE A 230 5.93 7.69 -1.83
N ASN A 231 6.56 8.40 -2.76
CA ASN A 231 8.01 8.36 -2.88
C ASN A 231 8.65 8.92 -1.61
N LYS A 232 9.62 8.20 -1.06
CA LYS A 232 10.26 8.54 0.23
C LYS A 232 11.17 9.78 0.16
N TYR A 233 11.49 10.26 -1.05
CA TYR A 233 12.42 11.37 -1.28
C TYR A 233 11.84 12.51 -2.13
N ARG A 234 10.80 12.23 -2.93
CA ARG A 234 10.16 13.20 -3.83
C ARG A 234 8.73 13.48 -3.35
N PRO A 235 8.46 14.61 -2.67
CA PRO A 235 7.18 14.88 -2.00
C PRO A 235 5.93 14.79 -2.88
N HIS A 236 6.10 15.04 -4.18
CA HIS A 236 5.00 15.07 -5.13
C HIS A 236 4.96 13.85 -6.03
N SER A 237 5.82 12.85 -5.84
CA SER A 237 5.81 11.63 -6.65
C SER A 237 5.09 10.52 -5.90
N VAL A 238 4.09 9.92 -6.52
CA VAL A 238 3.37 8.75 -5.98
C VAL A 238 3.32 7.63 -7.00
N ALA A 239 3.34 6.39 -6.52
CA ALA A 239 3.13 5.21 -7.36
C ALA A 239 1.77 4.58 -7.02
N THR A 240 1.09 4.04 -8.03
CA THR A 240 -0.19 3.33 -7.88
C THR A 240 -0.16 2.02 -8.66
N GLY A 241 -0.87 1.01 -8.17
CA GLY A 241 -1.05 -0.29 -8.81
C GLY A 241 -2.49 -0.78 -8.69
N GLY A 242 -2.96 -1.54 -9.67
CA GLY A 242 -4.35 -1.97 -9.72
C GLY A 242 -4.60 -3.24 -10.53
N VAL A 243 -5.89 -3.50 -10.78
CA VAL A 243 -6.42 -4.67 -11.50
C VAL A 243 -6.14 -4.63 -13.01
N ASP A 244 -5.71 -3.49 -13.54
CA ASP A 244 -5.28 -3.36 -14.93
C ASP A 244 -3.86 -3.88 -15.20
N ASN A 245 -3.20 -4.45 -14.18
CA ASN A 245 -1.83 -5.00 -14.22
C ASN A 245 -0.74 -3.95 -14.48
N VAL A 246 -1.04 -2.67 -14.32
CA VAL A 246 -0.13 -1.56 -14.61
C VAL A 246 0.31 -0.89 -13.31
N ILE A 247 1.57 -0.45 -13.27
CA ILE A 247 2.08 0.49 -12.25
C ILE A 247 2.20 1.86 -12.89
N ARG A 248 1.60 2.89 -12.27
CA ARG A 248 1.70 4.28 -12.72
C ARG A 248 2.39 5.14 -11.69
N ILE A 249 3.18 6.09 -12.17
CA ILE A 249 3.86 7.10 -11.35
C ILE A 249 3.29 8.46 -11.72
N TRP A 250 2.89 9.22 -10.71
CA TRP A 250 2.18 10.48 -10.85
C TRP A 250 2.95 11.62 -10.20
N ASP A 251 2.78 12.84 -10.74
CA ASP A 251 3.19 14.08 -10.07
C ASP A 251 1.97 14.82 -9.50
N LEU A 252 1.90 14.89 -8.17
CA LEU A 252 0.81 15.50 -7.41
C LEU A 252 0.69 17.01 -7.63
N ARG A 253 1.77 17.71 -8.03
CA ARG A 253 1.71 19.16 -8.30
C ARG A 253 0.82 19.49 -9.48
N MET A 254 0.60 18.50 -10.34
CA MET A 254 -0.20 18.64 -11.55
C MET A 254 -1.65 18.19 -11.31
N ILE A 255 -2.03 17.87 -10.07
CA ILE A 255 -3.44 17.69 -9.70
C ILE A 255 -4.06 19.08 -9.56
N GLY A 256 -4.84 19.50 -10.55
CA GLY A 256 -5.39 20.85 -10.68
C GLY A 256 -5.85 21.49 -9.37
N SER A 257 -5.25 22.64 -9.03
CA SER A 257 -5.77 23.53 -7.99
C SER A 257 -7.17 24.03 -8.38
N ALA A 258 -8.07 24.25 -7.41
CA ALA A 258 -9.41 24.80 -7.68
C ALA A 258 -9.38 26.21 -8.30
N THR A 259 -8.22 26.89 -8.27
CA THR A 259 -8.00 28.17 -8.94
C THR A 259 -7.54 28.05 -10.39
N MET A 260 -7.35 26.83 -10.89
CA MET A 260 -6.84 26.60 -12.24
C MET A 260 -7.99 26.60 -13.26
N PRO A 261 -7.84 27.27 -14.41
CA PRO A 261 -8.85 27.26 -15.46
C PRO A 261 -9.11 25.82 -15.93
N LEU A 262 -10.35 25.54 -16.36
CA LEU A 262 -10.89 24.22 -16.76
C LEU A 262 -10.00 23.44 -17.77
N ASN A 263 -9.07 24.11 -18.45
CA ASN A 263 -8.10 23.54 -19.39
C ASN A 263 -6.71 23.21 -18.78
N SER A 264 -6.54 23.28 -17.46
CA SER A 264 -5.26 22.95 -16.83
C SER A 264 -5.08 21.44 -16.75
N PRO A 265 -3.87 20.91 -17.00
CA PRO A 265 -3.68 19.47 -17.12
C PRO A 265 -4.09 18.78 -15.82
N ALA A 266 -4.90 17.72 -15.96
CA ALA A 266 -5.13 16.75 -14.91
C ALA A 266 -3.79 16.18 -14.43
N ALA A 267 -3.78 15.52 -13.28
CA ALA A 267 -2.60 14.82 -12.77
C ALA A 267 -1.91 14.03 -13.88
N VAL A 268 -0.68 14.40 -14.21
CA VAL A 268 0.02 13.77 -15.33
C VAL A 268 0.68 12.50 -14.82
N CYS A 269 0.33 11.38 -15.46
CA CYS A 269 1.10 10.15 -15.35
C CYS A 269 2.48 10.43 -15.96
N VAL A 270 3.50 10.57 -15.12
CA VAL A 270 4.87 10.87 -15.56
C VAL A 270 5.60 9.62 -16.04
N ASN A 271 5.14 8.44 -15.63
CA ASN A 271 5.71 7.17 -16.07
C ASN A 271 4.70 6.03 -15.91
N GLU A 272 4.78 5.06 -16.81
CA GLU A 272 3.91 3.88 -16.83
C GLU A 272 4.75 2.62 -17.05
N ILE A 273 4.53 1.62 -16.18
CA ILE A 273 5.14 0.30 -16.26
C ILE A 273 4.03 -0.71 -16.52
N ALA A 274 3.91 -1.14 -17.77
CA ALA A 274 2.89 -2.08 -18.23
C ALA A 274 3.51 -3.32 -18.90
N GLY A 275 2.77 -4.43 -18.89
CA GLY A 275 3.10 -5.63 -19.67
C GLY A 275 4.15 -6.56 -19.07
N VAL A 276 4.36 -6.49 -17.75
CA VAL A 276 5.27 -7.44 -17.06
C VAL A 276 4.55 -8.24 -15.98
N HIS A 277 3.68 -7.62 -15.18
CA HIS A 277 2.75 -8.38 -14.35
C HIS A 277 1.60 -8.93 -15.20
N GLU A 278 1.28 -10.20 -15.00
CA GLU A 278 0.23 -10.90 -15.76
C GLU A 278 -1.15 -10.78 -15.11
N LEU A 279 -1.17 -10.49 -13.80
CA LEU A 279 -2.36 -10.29 -12.98
C LEU A 279 -2.23 -9.03 -12.11
N ALA A 280 -3.30 -8.72 -11.38
CA ALA A 280 -3.45 -7.47 -10.63
C ALA A 280 -2.24 -7.19 -9.71
N VAL A 281 -1.81 -5.93 -9.68
CA VAL A 281 -0.74 -5.47 -8.80
C VAL A 281 -1.33 -5.22 -7.42
N ARG A 282 -0.95 -6.03 -6.42
CA ARG A 282 -1.55 -5.99 -5.09
C ARG A 282 -0.91 -4.96 -4.16
N LYS A 283 0.42 -4.78 -4.25
CA LYS A 283 1.17 -3.81 -3.45
C LYS A 283 2.23 -3.14 -4.29
N VAL A 284 2.41 -1.84 -4.12
CA VAL A 284 3.58 -1.08 -4.57
C VAL A 284 4.24 -0.42 -3.36
N SER A 285 5.57 -0.36 -3.34
CA SER A 285 6.32 0.27 -2.25
C SER A 285 7.63 0.85 -2.77
N TRP A 286 7.81 2.16 -2.63
CA TRP A 286 9.05 2.87 -2.92
C TRP A 286 10.15 2.47 -1.95
N SER A 287 11.35 2.28 -2.50
CA SER A 287 12.54 2.02 -1.71
C SER A 287 12.80 3.14 -0.69
N PRO A 288 13.04 2.81 0.58
CA PRO A 288 13.46 3.77 1.60
C PRO A 288 14.94 4.16 1.48
N HIS A 289 15.66 3.64 0.47
CA HIS A 289 17.08 3.90 0.22
C HIS A 289 17.37 4.63 -1.10
N HIS A 290 16.43 4.59 -2.05
CA HIS A 290 16.63 5.12 -3.40
C HIS A 290 15.34 5.76 -3.94
N SER A 291 15.45 6.99 -4.46
CA SER A 291 14.30 7.76 -4.96
C SER A 291 13.72 7.26 -6.28
N ASN A 292 14.43 6.40 -7.00
CA ASN A 292 14.04 5.86 -8.31
C ASN A 292 13.89 4.34 -8.32
N ILE A 293 13.77 3.70 -7.16
CA ILE A 293 13.54 2.26 -7.06
C ILE A 293 12.21 2.00 -6.36
N LEU A 294 11.38 1.13 -6.92
CA LEU A 294 10.15 0.66 -6.29
C LEU A 294 10.02 -0.86 -6.39
N LEU A 295 9.25 -1.43 -5.47
CA LEU A 295 8.87 -2.83 -5.38
C LEU A 295 7.39 -2.96 -5.75
N SER A 296 7.03 -4.06 -6.38
CA SER A 296 5.64 -4.48 -6.52
C SER A 296 5.45 -5.96 -6.20
N THR A 297 4.24 -6.31 -5.79
CA THR A 297 3.75 -7.69 -5.67
C THR A 297 2.48 -7.85 -6.48
N SER A 298 2.21 -9.06 -6.96
CA SER A 298 1.04 -9.33 -7.80
C SER A 298 0.41 -10.69 -7.50
N TYR A 299 -0.85 -10.82 -7.92
CA TYR A 299 -1.54 -12.10 -8.00
C TYR A 299 -0.94 -13.06 -9.03
N ASP A 300 0.02 -12.62 -9.85
CA ASP A 300 0.83 -13.50 -10.71
C ASP A 300 1.91 -14.28 -9.94
N MET A 301 1.86 -14.24 -8.60
CA MET A 301 2.75 -14.95 -7.68
C MET A 301 4.20 -14.42 -7.69
N THR A 302 4.44 -13.23 -8.24
CA THR A 302 5.79 -12.64 -8.32
C THR A 302 5.95 -11.34 -7.53
N CYS A 303 7.18 -11.09 -7.08
CA CYS A 303 7.62 -9.76 -6.64
C CYS A 303 8.59 -9.19 -7.68
N CYS A 304 8.41 -7.93 -8.06
CA CYS A 304 9.28 -7.27 -9.03
C CYS A 304 9.89 -6.00 -8.44
N VAL A 305 11.16 -5.75 -8.75
CA VAL A 305 11.87 -4.53 -8.39
C VAL A 305 12.13 -3.75 -9.66
N TRP A 306 11.72 -2.48 -9.65
CA TRP A 306 11.75 -1.60 -10.80
C TRP A 306 12.67 -0.43 -10.56
N GLN A 307 13.29 0.03 -11.62
CA GLN A 307 13.82 1.37 -11.69
C GLN A 307 12.86 2.29 -12.41
N ASP A 308 12.50 3.41 -11.79
CA ASP A 308 11.83 4.54 -12.43
C ASP A 308 12.81 5.21 -13.39
N LEU A 309 12.66 4.96 -14.70
CA LEU A 309 13.54 5.53 -15.72
C LEU A 309 13.25 7.01 -15.99
N ALA A 310 12.09 7.54 -15.56
CA ALA A 310 11.76 8.95 -15.69
C ALA A 310 12.61 9.86 -14.79
N PHE A 311 13.34 9.27 -13.83
CA PHE A 311 14.16 9.98 -12.89
C PHE A 311 15.47 9.24 -12.60
N ASP A 312 16.61 9.90 -12.82
CA ASP A 312 17.92 9.28 -12.61
C ASP A 312 18.42 9.32 -11.15
N GLY A 313 17.63 9.92 -10.25
CA GLY A 313 18.00 10.17 -8.86
C GLY A 313 18.31 11.64 -8.56
N LYS A 314 18.53 12.46 -9.59
CA LYS A 314 18.79 13.90 -9.46
C LYS A 314 17.85 14.73 -10.33
N MET A 315 17.65 14.32 -11.58
CA MET A 315 16.91 15.08 -12.59
C MET A 315 15.91 14.19 -13.35
N PRO A 316 14.83 14.79 -13.89
CA PRO A 316 13.99 14.12 -14.88
C PRO A 316 14.81 13.79 -16.14
N THR A 317 14.66 12.57 -16.64
CA THR A 317 15.46 12.07 -17.79
C THR A 317 14.76 12.26 -19.14
N GLY A 318 13.45 12.52 -19.13
CA GLY A 318 12.60 12.50 -20.33
C GLY A 318 12.34 11.10 -20.91
N ARG A 319 12.84 10.03 -20.27
CA ARG A 319 12.60 8.63 -20.66
C ARG A 319 11.48 8.03 -19.81
N THR A 320 10.76 7.06 -20.35
CA THR A 320 9.76 6.30 -19.61
C THR A 320 10.09 4.82 -19.64
N ASN A 321 9.55 4.06 -18.68
CA ASN A 321 9.66 2.60 -18.68
C ASN A 321 8.90 1.98 -19.86
N SER A 322 7.94 2.70 -20.43
CA SER A 322 7.16 2.25 -21.59
C SER A 322 7.98 2.11 -22.89
N VAL A 323 9.16 2.73 -22.99
CA VAL A 323 10.04 2.60 -24.17
C VAL A 323 11.24 1.69 -23.94
N ASP A 324 11.46 1.22 -22.70
CA ASP A 324 12.58 0.34 -22.35
C ASP A 324 12.23 -1.13 -22.62
N GLN A 325 13.16 -1.88 -23.21
CA GLN A 325 12.94 -3.30 -23.56
C GLN A 325 12.65 -4.17 -22.33
N ARG A 326 13.27 -3.85 -21.18
CA ARG A 326 13.05 -4.55 -19.91
C ARG A 326 12.01 -3.86 -19.03
N ARG A 327 11.38 -2.79 -19.52
CA ARG A 327 10.44 -1.94 -18.77
C ARG A 327 11.02 -1.44 -17.43
N GLY A 328 12.35 -1.31 -17.34
CA GLY A 328 13.05 -0.98 -16.09
C GLY A 328 13.00 -2.05 -14.99
N CYS A 329 12.60 -3.29 -15.30
CA CYS A 329 12.66 -4.40 -14.34
C CYS A 329 14.12 -4.74 -14.02
N ARG A 330 14.48 -4.60 -12.74
CA ARG A 330 15.81 -4.90 -12.20
C ARG A 330 15.90 -6.32 -11.67
N TYR A 331 14.84 -6.80 -11.02
CA TYR A 331 14.80 -8.13 -10.43
C TYR A 331 13.37 -8.68 -10.39
N ARG A 332 13.19 -9.98 -10.65
CA ARG A 332 11.91 -10.68 -10.55
C ARG A 332 12.08 -11.90 -9.62
N PHE A 333 11.38 -11.88 -8.50
CA PHE A 333 11.35 -12.96 -7.52
C PHE A 333 10.15 -13.87 -7.76
N THR A 334 10.39 -15.16 -7.95
CA THR A 334 9.39 -16.15 -8.40
C THR A 334 9.34 -17.40 -7.50
N GLN A 335 9.73 -17.28 -6.24
CA GLN A 335 9.76 -18.43 -5.31
C GLN A 335 8.43 -18.65 -4.59
N HIS A 336 7.55 -17.63 -4.58
CA HIS A 336 6.19 -17.82 -4.07
C HIS A 336 5.38 -18.67 -5.05
N THR A 337 4.54 -19.55 -4.49
CA THR A 337 3.72 -20.49 -5.28
C THR A 337 2.24 -20.13 -5.29
N GLU A 338 1.88 -19.00 -4.67
CA GLU A 338 0.53 -18.46 -4.58
C GLU A 338 0.58 -16.93 -4.58
N PHE A 339 -0.58 -16.28 -4.56
CA PHE A 339 -0.72 -14.82 -4.63
C PHE A 339 0.15 -14.09 -3.60
N VAL A 340 1.04 -13.20 -4.09
CA VAL A 340 1.90 -12.39 -3.21
C VAL A 340 1.15 -11.14 -2.78
N TYR A 341 0.78 -11.11 -1.51
CA TYR A 341 -0.10 -10.08 -0.99
C TYR A 341 0.65 -8.85 -0.50
N SER A 342 1.82 -9.04 0.13
CA SER A 342 2.59 -7.92 0.66
C SER A 342 4.09 -8.20 0.66
N ALA A 343 4.85 -7.13 0.51
CA ALA A 343 6.29 -7.11 0.66
C ALA A 343 6.74 -5.74 1.20
N ASP A 344 7.83 -5.75 1.95
CA ASP A 344 8.38 -4.58 2.61
C ASP A 344 9.90 -4.52 2.51
N TRP A 345 10.43 -3.30 2.44
CA TRP A 345 11.86 -3.04 2.35
C TRP A 345 12.47 -3.06 3.75
N CYS A 346 13.61 -3.73 3.89
CA CYS A 346 14.39 -3.61 5.12
C CYS A 346 14.92 -2.17 5.24
N LEU A 347 14.64 -1.53 6.37
CA LEU A 347 15.10 -0.18 6.70
C LEU A 347 16.59 -0.16 7.07
N TRP A 348 17.12 -1.29 7.54
CA TRP A 348 18.41 -1.39 8.18
C TRP A 348 19.41 -2.21 7.39
N GLY A 349 20.69 -2.00 7.68
CA GLY A 349 21.78 -2.77 7.09
C GLY A 349 21.99 -2.46 5.60
N GLN A 350 22.34 -3.49 4.83
CA GLN A 350 22.64 -3.35 3.40
C GLN A 350 21.36 -3.10 2.59
N PRO A 351 21.29 -2.00 1.80
CA PRO A 351 20.14 -1.71 0.95
C PRO A 351 19.79 -2.87 0.02
N GLY A 352 18.49 -3.08 -0.22
CA GLY A 352 18.00 -4.10 -1.15
C GLY A 352 17.44 -5.37 -0.52
N HIS A 353 17.55 -5.53 0.81
CA HIS A 353 16.85 -6.60 1.50
C HIS A 353 15.35 -6.33 1.53
N ILE A 354 14.56 -7.33 1.16
CA ILE A 354 13.10 -7.29 1.08
C ILE A 354 12.55 -8.50 1.81
N ALA A 355 11.48 -8.31 2.57
CA ALA A 355 10.66 -9.40 3.06
C ALA A 355 9.36 -9.47 2.27
N SER A 356 8.96 -10.65 1.81
CA SER A 356 7.69 -10.87 1.11
C SER A 356 6.90 -12.00 1.75
N THR A 357 5.58 -11.87 1.74
CA THR A 357 4.64 -12.86 2.26
C THR A 357 3.51 -13.09 1.26
N ALA A 358 3.04 -14.32 1.18
CA ALA A 358 2.06 -14.73 0.19
C ALA A 358 1.07 -15.76 0.75
N TRP A 359 0.12 -16.13 -0.09
CA TRP A 359 -0.93 -17.09 0.25
C TRP A 359 -0.44 -18.54 0.40
N ASP A 360 0.80 -18.82 -0.01
CA ASP A 360 1.51 -20.09 0.18
C ASP A 360 1.97 -20.30 1.63
N GLY A 361 1.71 -19.33 2.51
CA GLY A 361 2.10 -19.33 3.91
C GLY A 361 3.59 -19.08 4.14
N ASN A 362 4.35 -18.74 3.10
CA ASN A 362 5.78 -18.48 3.23
C ASN A 362 6.06 -17.00 3.47
N VAL A 363 7.04 -16.76 4.34
CA VAL A 363 7.73 -15.48 4.47
C VAL A 363 9.13 -15.68 3.93
N PHE A 364 9.50 -14.93 2.89
CA PHE A 364 10.85 -14.95 2.33
C PHE A 364 11.58 -13.65 2.63
N ILE A 365 12.87 -13.75 2.94
CA ILE A 365 13.78 -12.62 2.99
C ILE A 365 14.84 -12.81 1.90
N TRP A 366 14.94 -11.85 0.99
CA TRP A 366 15.79 -11.91 -0.19
C TRP A 366 16.41 -10.55 -0.48
N ASN A 367 17.42 -10.52 -1.34
CA ASN A 367 18.12 -9.30 -1.72
C ASN A 367 17.91 -9.05 -3.22
N ALA A 368 17.41 -7.87 -3.56
CA ALA A 368 17.10 -7.47 -4.93
C ALA A 368 18.29 -7.07 -5.80
N PHE A 369 19.46 -6.81 -5.19
CA PHE A 369 20.63 -6.23 -5.87
C PHE A 369 21.86 -7.17 -5.91
N ARG A 370 21.68 -8.45 -5.59
CA ARG A 370 22.76 -9.45 -5.62
C ARG A 370 22.78 -10.28 -6.89
#